data_AF-A0A7S2RZV5-F1
#
_entry.id   AF-A0A7S2RZV5-F1
#
_cell.length_a   1.000
_cell.length_b   1.000
_cell.length_c   1.000
_cell.angle_alpha   90.00
_cell.angle_beta   90.00
_cell.angle_gamma   90.00
#
_symmetry.space_group_name_H-M   'P 1'
#
loop_
_entity.id
_entity.type
_entity.pdbx_description
1 polymer ?
#
loop_
_entity_poly.entity_id
_entity_poly.type
_entity_poly.pdbx_seq_one_letter_code
_entity_poly.pdbx_strand_id
1 'polypeptide(L)'
;VTGGSVVHVSGIENSRFPKDGDILCRFGDHQEPGLVLDSGDVQCVTPPKRTLVNEPTDVLISVAVRYKNSSKSVLVWQNTKPFTYHKTMRITGIQPRAVPRSGGTTLFVSGTDFTVCGDLSMVFSCGGNHRLIVSKYNLTIVSNEEVW
;
A
#
# COMPACT_ATOMS: atom_id res chain seq x y z
N VAL A 1 -3.04 -11.80 -5.06
CA VAL A 1 -3.17 -10.50 -4.37
C VAL A 1 -4.20 -9.65 -5.10
N THR A 2 -5.14 -9.02 -4.37
CA THR A 2 -6.30 -8.33 -4.97
C THR A 2 -5.98 -7.01 -5.67
N GLY A 3 -4.84 -6.38 -5.38
CA GLY A 3 -4.56 -5.02 -5.86
C GLY A 3 -5.49 -4.00 -5.21
N GLY A 4 -5.66 -2.84 -5.84
CA GLY A 4 -6.58 -1.77 -5.41
C GLY A 4 -5.98 -0.73 -4.46
N SER A 5 -4.69 -0.85 -4.12
CA SER A 5 -3.99 0.15 -3.31
C SER A 5 -3.77 1.42 -4.12
N VAL A 6 -4.12 2.56 -3.55
CA VAL A 6 -3.81 3.87 -4.13
C VAL A 6 -2.35 4.20 -3.81
N VAL A 7 -1.55 4.39 -4.86
CA VAL A 7 -0.14 4.78 -4.77
C VAL A 7 -0.01 6.23 -5.22
N HIS A 8 0.76 6.99 -4.45
CA HIS A 8 1.09 8.37 -4.76
C HIS A 8 2.58 8.48 -5.08
N VAL A 9 2.89 8.95 -6.29
CA VAL A 9 4.26 9.11 -6.79
C VAL A 9 4.56 10.59 -6.87
N SER A 10 5.49 11.04 -6.04
CA SER A 10 5.94 12.43 -5.98
C SER A 10 7.34 12.63 -6.56
N GLY A 11 7.72 13.88 -6.78
CA GLY A 11 9.05 14.26 -7.27
C GLY A 11 9.23 14.17 -8.78
N ILE A 12 8.13 14.10 -9.55
CA ILE A 12 8.17 14.25 -11.02
C ILE A 12 7.95 15.72 -11.35
N GLU A 13 8.82 16.30 -12.19
CA GLU A 13 8.66 17.68 -12.63
C GLU A 13 7.41 17.82 -13.52
N ASN A 14 6.56 18.81 -13.25
CA ASN A 14 5.32 19.07 -14.03
C ASN A 14 5.58 19.28 -15.53
N SER A 15 6.76 19.77 -15.90
CA SER A 15 7.19 19.94 -17.30
C SER A 15 7.28 18.62 -18.08
N ARG A 16 7.36 17.48 -17.38
CA ARG A 16 7.42 16.14 -18.00
C ARG A 16 6.05 15.58 -18.33
N PHE A 17 4.97 16.20 -17.84
CA PHE A 17 3.61 15.79 -18.16
C PHE A 17 3.10 16.55 -19.39
N PRO A 18 2.74 15.83 -20.47
CA PRO A 18 2.16 16.46 -21.63
C PRO A 18 0.75 16.93 -21.31
N LYS A 19 0.39 18.10 -21.83
CA LYS A 19 -0.99 18.61 -21.77
C LYS A 19 -1.98 17.69 -22.51
N ASP A 20 -1.49 16.92 -23.48
CA ASP A 20 -2.27 16.07 -24.39
C ASP A 20 -1.71 14.64 -24.49
N GLY A 21 -1.36 14.03 -23.35
CA GLY A 21 -0.93 12.64 -23.32
C GLY A 21 -1.47 11.88 -22.12
N ASP A 22 -1.32 10.55 -22.17
CA ASP A 22 -1.74 9.66 -21.10
C ASP A 22 -0.57 9.43 -20.13
N ILE A 23 -0.87 9.47 -18.84
CA ILE A 23 0.04 9.03 -17.79
C ILE A 23 -0.21 7.56 -17.52
N LEU A 24 0.87 6.78 -17.52
CA LEU A 24 0.84 5.33 -17.43
C LEU A 24 1.72 4.89 -16.27
N CYS A 25 1.11 4.44 -15.19
CA CYS A 25 1.81 3.77 -14.11
C CYS A 25 2.05 2.32 -14.46
N ARG A 26 3.27 1.85 -14.28
CA ARG A 26 3.66 0.47 -14.53
C ARG A 26 4.09 -0.18 -13.24
N PHE A 27 3.52 -1.35 -12.96
CA PHE A 27 3.82 -2.20 -11.81
C PHE A 27 4.44 -3.50 -12.32
N GLY A 28 5.75 -3.49 -12.57
CA GLY A 28 6.42 -4.49 -13.38
C GLY A 28 5.86 -4.49 -14.81
N ASP A 29 5.25 -5.60 -15.22
CA ASP A 29 4.72 -5.79 -16.58
C ASP A 29 3.27 -5.31 -16.76
N HIS A 30 2.58 -4.95 -15.67
CA HIS A 30 1.22 -4.43 -15.74
C HIS A 30 1.23 -2.91 -15.84
N GLN A 31 0.32 -2.37 -16.64
CA GLN A 31 0.16 -0.93 -16.84
C GLN A 31 -1.24 -0.49 -16.45
N GLU A 32 -1.32 0.58 -15.67
CA GLU A 32 -2.55 1.21 -15.20
C GLU A 32 -2.54 2.71 -15.56
N PRO A 33 -3.71 3.31 -15.81
CA PRO A 33 -3.80 4.75 -16.02
C PRO A 33 -3.42 5.50 -14.74
N GLY A 34 -2.71 6.61 -14.90
CA GLY A 34 -2.37 7.54 -13.83
C GLY A 34 -3.13 8.85 -13.95
N LEU A 35 -3.41 9.47 -12.80
CA LEU A 35 -3.98 10.80 -12.68
C LEU A 35 -2.91 11.76 -12.14
N VAL A 36 -2.70 12.88 -12.81
CA VAL A 36 -1.87 13.98 -12.26
C VAL A 36 -2.74 14.81 -11.34
N LEU A 37 -2.31 14.99 -10.09
CA LEU A 37 -2.99 15.84 -9.12
C LEU A 37 -2.51 17.29 -9.24
N ASP A 38 -3.28 18.22 -8.65
CA ASP A 38 -2.92 19.64 -8.59
C ASP A 38 -1.58 19.89 -7.87
N SER A 39 -1.17 18.97 -6.99
CA SER A 39 0.15 19.00 -6.33
C SER A 39 1.33 18.73 -7.28
N GLY A 40 1.06 18.20 -8.48
CA GLY A 40 2.07 17.70 -9.41
C GLY A 40 2.44 16.23 -9.20
N ASP A 41 1.82 15.56 -8.23
CA ASP A 41 2.02 14.15 -7.97
C ASP A 41 1.17 13.28 -8.91
N VAL A 42 1.58 12.02 -9.09
CA VAL A 42 0.83 11.04 -9.87
C VAL A 42 0.15 10.04 -8.95
N GLN A 43 -1.16 9.92 -9.08
CA GLN A 43 -1.98 8.94 -8.39
C GLN A 43 -2.31 7.77 -9.30
N CYS A 44 -2.09 6.54 -8.81
CA CYS A 44 -2.37 5.30 -9.54
C CYS A 44 -2.96 4.24 -8.62
N VAL A 45 -3.75 3.33 -9.18
CA VAL A 45 -4.32 2.18 -8.46
C VAL A 45 -3.55 0.92 -8.84
N THR A 46 -3.15 0.11 -7.87
CA THR A 46 -2.39 -1.12 -8.14
C THR A 46 -3.26 -2.18 -8.83
N PRO A 47 -2.77 -2.86 -9.88
CA PRO A 47 -3.46 -3.99 -10.48
C PRO A 47 -3.51 -5.20 -9.53
N PRO A 48 -4.47 -6.12 -9.72
CA PRO A 48 -4.39 -7.43 -9.08
C PRO A 48 -3.18 -8.21 -9.61
N LYS A 49 -2.35 -8.72 -8.71
CA LYS A 49 -1.22 -9.60 -9.03
C LYS A 49 -1.62 -11.06 -8.75
N ARG A 50 -1.75 -11.87 -9.82
CA ARG A 50 -1.89 -13.33 -9.69
C ARG A 50 -0.50 -13.93 -9.46
N THR A 51 -0.14 -14.12 -8.20
CA THR A 51 1.07 -14.86 -7.82
C THR A 51 0.69 -16.32 -7.60
N LEU A 52 1.37 -17.23 -8.28
CA LEU A 52 1.23 -18.69 -8.06
C LEU A 52 1.89 -19.13 -6.74
N VAL A 53 2.72 -18.25 -6.17
CA VAL A 53 3.51 -18.50 -4.97
C VAL A 53 2.92 -17.71 -3.81
N ASN A 54 2.82 -18.35 -2.64
CA ASN A 54 2.34 -17.74 -1.40
C ASN A 54 3.30 -16.71 -0.77
N GLU A 55 4.26 -16.20 -1.53
CA GLU A 55 5.31 -15.31 -1.04
C GLU A 55 5.09 -13.86 -1.50
N PRO A 56 5.58 -12.88 -0.72
CA PRO A 56 5.63 -11.49 -1.15
C PRO A 56 6.34 -11.37 -2.50
N THR A 57 5.81 -10.53 -3.38
CA THR A 57 6.38 -10.36 -4.72
C THR A 57 6.76 -8.93 -4.98
N ASP A 58 8.05 -8.71 -5.20
CA ASP A 58 8.60 -7.41 -5.52
C ASP A 58 8.39 -7.05 -7.00
N VAL A 59 8.04 -5.80 -7.24
CA VAL A 59 8.02 -5.18 -8.56
C VAL A 59 8.64 -3.80 -8.54
N LEU A 60 9.13 -3.35 -9.68
CA LEU A 60 9.47 -1.94 -9.87
C LEU A 60 8.21 -1.18 -10.30
N ILE A 61 8.04 0.01 -9.72
CA ILE A 61 7.04 0.98 -10.14
C ILE A 61 7.73 2.00 -11.03
N SER A 62 7.16 2.25 -12.20
CA SER A 62 7.58 3.35 -13.05
C SER A 62 6.40 4.15 -13.57
N VAL A 63 6.66 5.41 -13.89
CA VAL A 63 5.70 6.28 -14.56
C VAL A 63 6.22 6.55 -15.96
N ALA A 64 5.37 6.32 -16.93
CA ALA A 64 5.61 6.61 -18.33
C ALA A 64 4.53 7.54 -18.88
N VAL A 65 4.90 8.26 -19.92
CA VAL A 65 4.04 9.20 -20.63
C VAL A 65 3.84 8.69 -22.05
N ARG A 66 2.59 8.64 -22.53
CA ARG A 66 2.26 8.36 -23.92
C ARG A 66 1.66 9.60 -24.58
N TYR A 67 2.27 10.05 -25.66
CA TYR A 67 1.78 11.21 -26.43
C TYR A 67 0.72 10.76 -27.44
N LYS A 68 -0.40 11.50 -27.59
CA LYS A 68 -1.52 11.12 -28.48
C LYS A 68 -1.13 10.78 -29.92
N ASN A 69 -0.07 11.40 -30.45
CA ASN A 69 0.42 11.20 -31.81
C ASN A 69 1.61 10.23 -31.92
N SER A 70 1.90 9.49 -30.85
CA SER A 70 3.03 8.56 -30.81
C SER A 70 2.63 7.26 -30.14
N SER A 71 2.92 6.15 -30.81
CA SER A 71 2.80 4.83 -30.19
C SER A 71 3.88 4.58 -29.12
N LYS A 72 4.85 5.49 -28.97
CA LYS A 72 5.94 5.36 -27.99
C LYS A 72 5.54 5.96 -26.64
N SER A 73 5.74 5.17 -25.59
CA SER A 73 5.74 5.64 -24.20
C SER A 73 7.16 6.00 -23.76
N VAL A 74 7.32 7.14 -23.09
CA VAL A 74 8.61 7.60 -22.55
C VAL A 74 8.59 7.45 -21.03
N LEU A 75 9.60 6.79 -20.46
CA LEU A 75 9.79 6.67 -19.02
C LEU A 75 10.17 8.04 -18.44
N VAL A 76 9.43 8.52 -17.45
CA VAL A 76 9.70 9.82 -16.79
C VAL A 76 10.13 9.66 -15.33
N TRP A 77 9.81 8.52 -14.72
CA TRP A 77 10.15 8.22 -13.33
C TRP A 77 10.20 6.71 -13.07
N GLN A 78 11.03 6.30 -12.11
CA GLN A 78 11.09 4.92 -11.61
C GLN A 78 11.56 4.90 -10.14
N ASN A 79 11.01 3.98 -9.35
CA ASN A 79 11.46 3.75 -7.98
C ASN A 79 12.84 3.08 -7.92
N THR A 80 13.61 3.41 -6.88
CA THR A 80 14.91 2.76 -6.60
C THR A 80 14.78 1.55 -5.68
N LYS A 81 13.73 1.52 -4.85
CA LYS A 81 13.40 0.39 -3.97
C LYS A 81 12.16 -0.33 -4.48
N PRO A 82 12.11 -1.66 -4.46
CA PRO A 82 10.96 -2.41 -4.97
C PRO A 82 9.67 -2.09 -4.19
N PHE A 83 8.55 -2.20 -4.90
CA PHE A 83 7.21 -2.24 -4.31
C PHE A 83 6.80 -3.70 -4.13
N THR A 84 6.43 -4.07 -2.91
CA THR A 84 6.12 -5.45 -2.55
C THR A 84 4.62 -5.69 -2.54
N TYR A 85 4.14 -6.64 -3.34
CA TYR A 85 2.79 -7.17 -3.23
C TYR A 85 2.75 -8.19 -2.10
N HIS A 86 1.97 -7.89 -1.06
CA HIS A 86 1.71 -8.80 0.04
C HIS A 86 0.45 -9.61 -0.19
N LYS A 87 0.38 -10.77 0.45
CA LYS A 87 -0.83 -11.58 0.47
C LYS A 87 -1.97 -10.81 1.14
N THR A 88 -3.20 -11.07 0.69
CA THR A 88 -4.40 -10.48 1.27
C THR A 88 -4.53 -10.95 2.71
N MET A 89 -4.49 -10.03 3.68
CA MET A 89 -4.72 -10.33 5.08
C MET A 89 -6.12 -10.93 5.29
N ARG A 90 -6.23 -11.87 6.24
CA ARG A 90 -7.51 -12.49 6.58
C ARG A 90 -7.73 -12.39 8.08
N ILE A 91 -8.73 -11.62 8.49
CA ILE A 91 -9.17 -11.58 9.88
C ILE A 91 -10.07 -12.81 10.13
N THR A 92 -9.76 -13.57 11.17
CA THR A 92 -10.51 -14.78 11.56
C THR A 92 -11.27 -14.58 12.87
N GLY A 93 -10.93 -13.60 13.69
CA GLY A 93 -11.63 -13.35 14.94
C GLY A 93 -11.32 -11.99 15.58
N ILE A 94 -12.25 -11.54 16.42
CA ILE A 94 -12.10 -10.34 17.25
C ILE A 94 -12.65 -10.65 18.64
N GLN A 95 -11.92 -10.28 19.70
CA GLN A 95 -12.29 -10.50 21.09
C GLN A 95 -11.90 -9.30 21.98
N PRO A 96 -12.73 -8.84 22.93
CA PRO A 96 -14.08 -9.29 23.20
C PRO A 96 -15.11 -8.85 22.16
N ARG A 97 -16.16 -9.67 21.95
CA ARG A 97 -17.27 -9.36 21.02
C ARG A 97 -18.21 -8.25 21.51
N ALA A 98 -18.10 -7.90 22.79
CA ALA A 98 -18.84 -6.81 23.41
C ALA A 98 -17.89 -5.98 24.27
N VAL A 99 -18.03 -4.66 24.18
CA VAL A 99 -17.23 -3.70 24.94
C VAL A 99 -18.15 -2.67 25.61
N PRO A 100 -17.77 -2.11 26.76
CA PRO A 100 -18.50 -1.03 27.39
C PRO A 100 -18.63 0.17 26.45
N ARG A 101 -19.82 0.81 26.43
CA ARG A 101 -20.04 2.05 25.65
C ARG A 101 -19.10 3.19 26.06
N SER A 102 -18.57 3.15 27.28
CA SER A 102 -17.57 4.09 27.80
C SER A 102 -16.19 3.95 27.11
N GLY A 103 -15.93 2.86 26.39
CA GLY A 103 -14.63 2.56 25.79
C GLY A 103 -13.59 2.09 26.82
N GLY A 104 -12.31 2.12 26.42
CA GLY A 104 -11.17 1.72 27.28
C GLY A 104 -10.82 0.23 27.22
N THR A 105 -11.45 -0.54 26.34
CA THR A 105 -11.19 -1.98 26.20
C THR A 105 -10.25 -2.27 25.03
N THR A 106 -9.18 -2.98 25.33
CA THR A 106 -8.26 -3.58 24.37
C THR A 106 -8.97 -4.68 23.56
N LEU A 107 -8.91 -4.59 22.23
CA LEU A 107 -9.43 -5.61 21.31
C LEU A 107 -8.28 -6.48 20.80
N PHE A 108 -8.49 -7.79 20.81
CA PHE A 108 -7.65 -8.79 20.20
C PHE A 108 -8.22 -9.16 18.84
N VAL A 109 -7.45 -8.96 17.78
CA VAL A 109 -7.80 -9.37 16.43
C VAL A 109 -6.90 -10.55 16.07
N SER A 110 -7.50 -11.67 15.68
CA SER A 110 -6.81 -12.84 15.15
C SER A 110 -7.01 -12.94 13.65
N GLY A 111 -6.03 -13.50 12.95
CA GLY A 111 -6.02 -13.58 11.50
C GLY A 111 -4.70 -14.10 10.94
N THR A 112 -4.57 -14.09 9.62
CA THR A 112 -3.36 -14.48 8.89
C THR A 112 -2.88 -13.35 7.99
N ASP A 113 -1.59 -13.41 7.63
CA ASP A 113 -0.97 -12.56 6.61
C ASP A 113 -1.04 -11.05 6.91
N PHE A 114 -1.11 -10.65 8.19
CA PHE A 114 -0.92 -9.24 8.53
C PHE A 114 0.50 -8.81 8.12
N THR A 115 0.70 -7.56 7.72
CA THR A 115 2.00 -7.03 7.30
C THR A 115 2.17 -5.62 7.87
N VAL A 116 3.39 -5.23 8.25
CA VAL A 116 3.73 -3.85 8.64
C VAL A 116 3.89 -3.00 7.37
N CYS A 117 3.18 -1.89 7.23
CA CYS A 117 3.29 -1.04 6.04
C CYS A 117 3.45 0.44 6.41
N GLY A 118 4.64 1.02 6.24
CA GLY A 118 4.93 2.47 6.26
C GLY A 118 4.64 3.24 7.55
N ASP A 119 5.11 4.50 7.62
CA ASP A 119 4.87 5.45 8.73
C ASP A 119 3.39 5.87 8.74
N LEU A 120 2.56 4.99 9.26
CA LEU A 120 1.18 5.27 9.57
C LEU A 120 1.10 5.62 11.05
N SER A 121 0.96 6.92 11.28
CA SER A 121 0.47 7.53 12.52
C SER A 121 -0.88 6.99 12.99
N MET A 122 -1.45 5.99 12.32
CA MET A 122 -2.54 5.18 12.81
C MET A 122 -2.48 3.80 12.10
N VAL A 123 -1.85 2.85 12.79
CA VAL A 123 -2.31 1.45 12.96
C VAL A 123 -1.87 0.35 11.96
N PHE A 124 -1.33 -0.74 12.55
CA PHE A 124 -1.10 -2.14 12.09
C PHE A 124 0.36 -2.54 11.85
N SER A 125 0.99 -3.17 12.86
CA SER A 125 2.26 -3.90 12.74
C SER A 125 2.02 -5.40 12.83
N CYS A 126 2.66 -6.19 11.95
CA CYS A 126 2.64 -7.65 12.01
C CYS A 126 4.03 -8.27 12.07
N GLY A 127 4.22 -9.16 13.03
CA GLY A 127 5.33 -10.10 13.09
C GLY A 127 5.53 -10.64 14.50
N GLY A 128 4.61 -11.49 14.98
CA GLY A 128 4.65 -12.11 16.32
C GLY A 128 3.28 -12.16 17.03
N ASN A 129 3.20 -12.83 18.18
CA ASN A 129 2.03 -12.80 19.09
C ASN A 129 1.89 -11.38 19.68
N HIS A 130 1.28 -10.46 18.94
CA HIS A 130 1.18 -9.06 19.33
C HIS A 130 -0.18 -8.72 19.93
N ARG A 131 -0.16 -7.97 21.04
CA ARG A 131 -1.34 -7.45 21.74
C ARG A 131 -1.68 -6.06 21.20
N LEU A 132 -2.87 -5.90 20.62
CA LEU A 132 -3.33 -4.63 20.05
C LEU A 132 -4.02 -3.78 21.12
N ILE A 133 -3.49 -2.62 21.49
CA ILE A 133 -4.15 -1.68 22.39
C ILE A 133 -4.88 -0.63 21.55
N VAL A 134 -6.20 -0.68 21.52
CA VAL A 134 -7.03 0.36 20.89
C VAL A 134 -7.39 1.39 21.96
N SER A 135 -6.86 2.61 21.87
CA SER A 135 -7.42 3.77 22.59
C SER A 135 -8.08 4.71 21.60
N LYS A 136 -9.00 5.53 22.09
CA LYS A 136 -10.10 6.22 21.38
C LYS A 136 -9.74 6.95 20.06
N TYR A 137 -8.47 7.22 19.76
CA TYR A 137 -8.01 7.80 18.50
C TYR A 137 -6.65 7.27 18.01
N ASN A 138 -6.07 6.24 18.65
CA ASN A 138 -4.79 5.67 18.26
C ASN A 138 -4.76 4.17 18.64
N LEU A 139 -4.35 3.32 17.70
CA LEU A 139 -4.00 1.94 17.98
C LEU A 139 -2.49 1.88 18.24
N THR A 140 -2.13 1.42 19.43
CA THR A 140 -0.74 1.27 19.86
C THR A 140 -0.45 -0.20 20.06
N ILE A 141 0.72 -0.64 19.58
CA ILE A 141 1.18 -2.02 19.67
C ILE A 141 2.33 -2.03 20.67
N VAL A 142 2.23 -2.89 21.68
CA VAL A 142 3.30 -3.10 22.66
C VAL A 142 3.84 -4.50 22.40
N SER A 143 5.06 -4.58 21.88
CA SER A 143 5.78 -5.85 21.77
C SER A 143 6.24 -6.26 23.16
N ASN A 144 6.01 -7.53 23.53
CA ASN A 144 6.80 -8.14 24.60
C ASN A 144 8.15 -8.55 24.00
N GLU A 145 9.22 -7.81 24.31
CA GLU A 145 10.52 -8.46 24.44
C GLU A 145 10.45 -9.25 25.75
N GLU A 146 10.41 -10.58 25.66
CA GLU A 146 10.79 -11.41 26.80
C GLU A 146 12.24 -11.87 26.62
N VAL A 147 13.11 -11.11 27.28
CA VAL A 147 14.13 -11.54 28.26
C VAL A 147 14.89 -12.83 27.97
N TRP A 148 16.22 -12.69 27.87
CA TRP A 148 17.15 -13.49 28.66
C TRP A 148 17.87 -12.58 29.65
#